data_AF-A0A7S0F2F6-F1
#
_entry.id   AF-A0A7S0F2F6-F1
#
_cell.length_a   1.000
_cell.length_b   1.000
_cell.length_c   1.000
_cell.angle_alpha   90.00
_cell.angle_beta   90.00
_cell.angle_gamma   90.00
#
_symmetry.space_group_name_H-M   'P 1'
#
loop_
_entity.id
_entity.type
_entity.pdbx_description
1 polymer ?
#
loop_
_entity_poly.entity_id
_entity_poly.type
_entity_poly.pdbx_seq_one_letter_code
_entity_poly.pdbx_strand_id
1 'polypeptide(L)'
;SRHLGTHSPMLRRALGSSATAAAAYAAWSATGSRCHSSKAREEGGVPPRGGVRQLLTSVAQNLHVDRWRVDASGSGLAPEQPWSVDKRTLHGGRQEGVDVIEVDNGRLRFTVIP
;
A
#
# COMPACT_ATOMS: atom_id res chain seq x y z
N SER A 1 14.95 13.36 -66.70
CA SER A 1 14.61 12.16 -67.46
C SER A 1 13.68 11.29 -66.62
N ARG A 2 12.49 10.92 -67.13
CA ARG A 2 11.51 10.03 -66.49
C ARG A 2 11.66 8.62 -67.05
N HIS A 3 11.48 7.57 -66.23
CA HIS A 3 10.97 6.22 -66.53
C HIS A 3 11.01 5.42 -65.19
N LEU A 4 9.89 5.06 -64.51
CA LEU A 4 9.05 3.85 -64.70
C LEU A 4 9.91 2.63 -65.10
N GLY A 5 10.17 1.60 -64.30
CA GLY A 5 9.37 0.86 -63.32
C GLY A 5 9.36 -0.61 -63.79
N THR A 6 9.57 -1.62 -62.92
CA THR A 6 8.93 -2.97 -62.92
C THR A 6 9.63 -4.02 -62.02
N HIS A 7 8.80 -4.61 -61.15
CA HIS A 7 8.67 -6.00 -60.67
C HIS A 7 9.75 -6.80 -59.87
N SER A 8 9.22 -7.34 -58.76
CA SER A 8 9.69 -8.33 -57.77
C SER A 8 10.00 -9.74 -58.34
N PRO A 9 10.58 -10.69 -57.57
CA PRO A 9 9.81 -11.46 -56.58
C PRO A 9 10.53 -11.95 -55.30
N MET A 10 9.70 -12.10 -54.26
CA MET A 10 9.62 -13.20 -53.29
C MET A 10 10.88 -13.78 -52.65
N LEU A 11 10.97 -13.63 -51.32
CA LEU A 11 11.38 -14.72 -50.44
C LEU A 11 10.42 -14.84 -49.26
N ARG A 12 9.96 -16.08 -49.07
CA ARG A 12 8.90 -16.52 -48.14
C ARG A 12 9.45 -16.84 -46.75
N ARG A 13 8.55 -16.69 -45.76
CA ARG A 13 8.49 -17.35 -44.44
C ARG A 13 9.59 -16.94 -43.43
N ALA A 14 9.31 -16.85 -42.12
CA ALA A 14 8.27 -17.49 -41.33
C ALA A 14 7.73 -16.58 -40.21
N LEU A 15 6.48 -16.85 -39.83
CA LEU A 15 5.73 -16.25 -38.75
C LEU A 15 6.32 -16.62 -37.39
N GLY A 16 6.67 -15.62 -36.58
CA GLY A 16 6.88 -15.75 -35.15
C GLY A 16 5.66 -15.19 -34.42
N SER A 17 4.81 -16.09 -33.93
CA SER A 17 3.59 -15.81 -33.17
C SER A 17 3.93 -15.55 -31.70
N SER A 18 3.50 -14.41 -31.15
CA SER A 18 3.06 -14.32 -29.75
C SER A 18 2.27 -13.02 -29.55
N ALA A 19 0.99 -13.07 -29.89
CA ALA A 19 0.00 -12.12 -29.41
C ALA A 19 -0.62 -12.74 -28.15
N THR A 20 -0.37 -12.17 -26.98
CA THR A 20 -1.11 -12.53 -25.77
C THR A 20 -1.39 -11.28 -24.95
N ALA A 21 -2.61 -11.26 -24.40
CA ALA A 21 -3.15 -10.31 -23.43
C ALA A 21 -3.87 -9.06 -23.98
N ALA A 22 -4.90 -9.29 -24.81
CA ALA A 22 -6.05 -8.39 -24.88
C ALA A 22 -7.35 -9.20 -24.93
N ALA A 23 -7.79 -9.72 -23.77
CA ALA A 23 -9.19 -10.10 -23.51
C ALA A 23 -9.33 -10.74 -22.12
N ALA A 24 -9.78 -9.96 -21.13
CA ALA A 24 -10.56 -10.48 -20.00
C ALA A 24 -11.23 -9.33 -19.23
N TYR A 25 -11.82 -8.35 -19.93
CA TYR A 25 -12.85 -7.51 -19.35
C TYR A 25 -14.20 -8.14 -19.72
N ALA A 26 -14.75 -8.96 -18.82
CA ALA A 26 -16.18 -9.00 -18.53
C ALA A 26 -16.54 -10.13 -17.56
N ALA A 27 -17.43 -9.77 -16.64
CA ALA A 27 -18.49 -10.59 -16.07
C ALA A 27 -18.13 -11.60 -14.97
N TRP A 28 -18.31 -11.15 -13.72
CA TRP A 28 -19.38 -11.74 -12.90
C TRP A 28 -19.84 -10.76 -11.82
N SER A 29 -21.06 -10.26 -11.98
CA SER A 29 -21.86 -9.71 -10.89
C SER A 29 -22.88 -10.77 -10.47
N ALA A 30 -22.85 -11.23 -9.22
CA ALA A 30 -24.03 -11.60 -8.42
C ALA A 30 -23.66 -12.04 -7.00
N THR A 31 -24.23 -11.30 -6.03
CA THR A 31 -24.87 -11.81 -4.81
C THR A 31 -24.02 -12.58 -3.80
N GLY A 32 -23.67 -11.87 -2.74
CA GLY A 32 -23.28 -12.44 -1.46
C GLY A 32 -22.71 -11.35 -0.60
N SER A 33 -23.50 -10.86 0.35
CA SER A 33 -23.04 -9.99 1.43
C SER A 33 -21.94 -10.73 2.19
N ARG A 34 -20.70 -10.51 1.76
CA ARG A 34 -19.51 -11.07 2.39
C ARG A 34 -19.02 -9.99 3.33
N CYS A 35 -19.39 -10.12 4.60
CA CYS A 35 -18.65 -9.47 5.68
C CYS A 35 -17.18 -9.79 5.45
N HIS A 36 -16.41 -8.80 5.00
CA HIS A 36 -14.97 -8.93 4.86
C HIS A 36 -14.40 -9.02 6.27
N SER A 37 -14.45 -10.22 6.87
CA SER A 37 -13.45 -10.59 7.85
C SER A 37 -12.14 -10.52 7.09
N SER A 38 -11.38 -9.46 7.34
CA SER A 38 -10.02 -9.29 6.85
C SER A 38 -9.16 -10.38 7.49
N LYS A 39 -9.28 -11.62 7.02
CA LYS A 39 -8.14 -12.52 6.99
C LYS A 39 -7.10 -11.77 6.20
N ALA A 40 -6.10 -11.24 6.90
CA ALA A 40 -4.87 -10.79 6.28
C ALA A 40 -4.49 -11.89 5.28
N ARG A 41 -4.52 -11.59 3.99
CA ARG A 41 -3.83 -12.43 3.03
C ARG A 41 -2.37 -12.31 3.44
N GLU A 42 -1.88 -13.32 4.14
CA GLU A 42 -0.46 -13.62 4.17
C GLU A 42 -0.09 -14.03 2.75
N GLU A 43 0.09 -13.03 1.89
CA GLU A 43 0.83 -13.20 0.66
C GLU A 43 2.26 -13.54 1.09
N GLY A 44 2.77 -14.68 0.62
CA GLY A 44 4.09 -15.22 0.92
C GLY A 44 5.23 -14.39 0.34
N GLY A 45 5.27 -13.10 0.67
CA GLY A 45 6.46 -12.26 0.60
C GLY A 45 7.24 -12.43 1.89
N VAL A 46 8.56 -12.53 1.79
CA VAL A 46 9.46 -12.44 2.95
C VAL A 46 9.00 -11.24 3.80
N PRO A 47 8.68 -11.42 5.10
CA PRO A 47 8.27 -10.29 5.93
C PRO A 47 9.41 -9.27 5.89
N PRO A 48 9.11 -7.96 5.74
CA PRO A 48 10.15 -6.94 5.70
C PRO A 48 11.03 -7.13 6.93
N ARG A 49 12.31 -7.44 6.69
CA ARG A 49 13.29 -7.63 7.76
C ARG A 49 13.53 -6.27 8.39
N GLY A 50 12.89 -6.04 9.54
CA GLY A 50 13.06 -4.83 10.35
C GLY A 50 11.94 -3.81 10.12
N GLY A 51 11.16 -3.58 11.17
CA GLY A 51 10.12 -2.57 11.21
C GLY A 51 9.39 -2.64 12.54
N VAL A 52 8.93 -1.49 13.03
CA VAL A 52 8.11 -1.43 14.26
C VAL A 52 6.65 -1.62 13.87
N ARG A 53 6.01 -2.67 14.39
CA ARG A 53 4.56 -2.88 14.29
C ARG A 53 3.95 -2.80 15.67
N GLN A 54 3.07 -1.83 15.87
CA GLN A 54 2.33 -1.66 17.12
C GLN A 54 0.82 -1.65 16.85
N LEU A 55 0.06 -2.43 17.61
CA LEU A 55 -1.39 -2.33 17.66
C LEU A 55 -1.79 -1.30 18.72
N LEU A 56 -2.48 -0.24 18.30
CA LEU A 56 -2.84 0.89 19.17
C LEU A 56 -4.32 0.90 19.56
N THR A 57 -5.18 0.39 18.69
CA THR A 57 -6.62 0.28 18.92
C THR A 57 -7.13 -1.03 18.31
N SER A 58 -7.96 -1.77 19.02
CA SER A 58 -8.59 -3.00 18.54
C SER A 58 -9.90 -3.25 19.28
N VAL A 59 -11.01 -3.23 18.53
CA VAL A 59 -12.33 -3.57 19.07
C VAL A 59 -12.39 -5.03 19.51
N ALA A 60 -11.83 -5.95 18.72
CA ALA A 60 -11.85 -7.38 19.01
C ALA A 60 -11.09 -7.76 20.29
N GLN A 61 -10.06 -6.98 20.65
CA GLN A 61 -9.26 -7.19 21.86
C GLN A 61 -9.63 -6.23 22.99
N ASN A 62 -10.64 -5.37 22.80
CA ASN A 62 -10.98 -4.27 23.70
C ASN A 62 -9.74 -3.46 24.13
N LEU A 63 -8.87 -3.17 23.17
CA LEU A 63 -7.60 -2.47 23.39
C LEU A 63 -7.73 -1.03 22.87
N HIS A 64 -7.38 -0.09 23.73
CA HIS A 64 -7.16 1.30 23.39
C HIS A 64 -5.92 1.80 24.14
N VAL A 65 -4.89 2.18 23.40
CA VAL A 65 -3.65 2.71 23.98
C VAL A 65 -3.70 4.24 23.96
N ASP A 66 -3.85 4.87 25.12
CA ASP A 66 -4.07 6.32 25.20
C ASP A 66 -2.85 7.15 24.78
N ARG A 67 -1.64 6.62 25.03
CA ARG A 67 -0.38 7.26 24.62
C ARG A 67 0.61 6.22 24.13
N TRP A 68 1.21 6.50 22.98
CA TRP A 68 2.31 5.70 22.45
C TRP A 68 3.23 6.57 21.61
N ARG A 69 4.53 6.28 21.65
CA ARG A 69 5.52 6.99 20.84
C ARG A 69 6.62 6.04 20.43
N VAL A 70 7.11 6.22 19.21
CA VAL A 70 8.36 5.63 18.75
C VAL A 70 9.08 6.63 17.86
N ASP A 71 10.40 6.57 17.87
CA ASP A 71 11.25 7.36 16.99
C ASP A 71 12.40 6.52 16.45
N ALA A 72 13.21 7.12 15.60
CA ALA A 72 14.42 6.54 15.04
C ALA A 72 15.25 5.76 16.08
N SER A 73 15.49 6.35 17.27
CA SER A 73 16.34 5.75 18.30
C SER A 73 15.67 4.57 19.00
N GLY A 74 14.37 4.65 19.26
CA GLY A 74 13.59 3.59 19.90
C GLY A 74 13.19 2.45 18.97
N SER A 75 13.38 2.60 17.66
CA SER A 75 12.91 1.64 16.65
C SER A 75 13.83 0.44 16.41
N GLY A 76 15.09 0.51 16.86
CA GLY A 76 16.13 -0.47 16.51
C GLY A 76 16.50 -0.47 15.02
N LEU A 77 15.99 0.48 14.24
CA LEU A 77 16.42 0.74 12.87
C LEU A 77 17.63 1.67 12.89
N ALA A 78 18.46 1.62 11.86
CA ALA A 78 19.52 2.59 11.62
C ALA A 78 19.08 3.57 10.52
N PRO A 79 18.17 4.52 10.80
CA PRO A 79 17.68 5.42 9.78
C PRO A 79 18.73 6.48 9.47
N GLU A 80 18.81 6.87 8.20
CA GLU A 80 19.68 7.98 7.76
C GLU A 80 19.16 9.35 8.20
N GLN A 81 17.88 9.45 8.56
CA GLN A 81 17.20 10.67 8.98
C GLN A 81 16.34 10.46 10.23
N PRO A 82 16.21 11.48 11.10
CA PRO A 82 15.31 11.39 12.26
C PRO A 82 13.85 11.28 11.80
N TRP A 83 13.07 10.52 12.56
CA TRP A 83 11.63 10.40 12.37
C TRP A 83 10.97 10.06 13.71
N SER A 84 9.67 10.35 13.83
CA SER A 84 8.87 10.00 15.00
C SER A 84 7.42 9.75 14.64
N VAL A 85 6.77 8.89 15.43
CA VAL A 85 5.32 8.69 15.46
C VAL A 85 4.85 8.85 16.90
N ASP A 86 3.85 9.70 17.13
CA ASP A 86 3.31 10.03 18.46
C ASP A 86 1.78 9.92 18.43
N LYS A 87 1.22 9.00 19.21
CA LYS A 87 -0.22 8.90 19.49
C LYS A 87 -0.52 9.51 20.85
N ARG A 88 -1.57 10.32 20.92
CA ARG A 88 -2.20 10.76 22.17
C ARG A 88 -3.71 10.87 22.05
N THR A 89 -4.42 10.47 23.09
CA THR A 89 -5.84 10.78 23.27
C THR A 89 -5.99 12.18 23.87
N LEU A 90 -6.89 12.97 23.29
CA LEU A 90 -7.21 14.31 23.76
C LEU A 90 -8.24 14.25 24.89
N HIS A 91 -8.11 15.17 25.84
CA HIS A 91 -9.02 15.31 26.96
C HIS A 91 -9.54 16.75 27.05
N GLY A 92 -10.73 16.90 27.62
CA GLY A 92 -11.43 18.15 27.86
C GLY A 92 -12.35 18.60 26.72
N GLY A 93 -13.48 19.19 27.09
CA GLY A 93 -14.39 19.88 26.16
C GLY A 93 -14.95 18.97 25.07
N ARG A 94 -15.05 19.50 23.84
CA ARG A 94 -15.68 18.80 22.70
C ARG A 94 -14.78 17.76 22.02
N GLN A 95 -13.51 17.67 22.44
CA GLN A 95 -12.50 16.78 21.86
C GLN A 95 -12.18 15.59 22.78
N GLU A 96 -12.87 15.47 23.92
CA GLU A 96 -12.66 14.37 24.87
C GLU A 96 -12.72 13.01 24.16
N GLY A 97 -11.68 12.21 24.34
CA GLY A 97 -11.57 10.86 23.78
C GLY A 97 -11.11 10.80 22.32
N VAL A 98 -10.83 11.92 21.65
CA VAL A 98 -10.33 11.91 20.26
C VAL A 98 -8.86 11.53 20.24
N ASP A 99 -8.51 10.56 19.39
CA ASP A 99 -7.12 10.18 19.15
C ASP A 99 -6.46 11.07 18.09
N VAL A 100 -5.22 11.45 18.36
CA VAL A 100 -4.35 12.17 17.43
C VAL A 100 -3.08 11.35 17.24
N ILE A 101 -2.76 11.04 15.99
CA ILE A 101 -1.49 10.40 15.62
C ILE A 101 -0.71 11.37 14.75
N GLU A 102 0.43 11.85 15.22
CA GLU A 102 1.35 12.68 14.46
C GLU A 102 2.49 11.83 13.91
N VAL A 103 2.76 11.98 12.61
CA VAL A 103 3.87 11.35 11.92
C VAL A 103 4.78 12.43 11.38
N ASP A 104 6.06 12.33 11.70
CA ASP A 104 7.09 13.24 11.22
C ASP A 104 8.30 12.43 10.73
N ASN A 105 8.70 12.65 9.48
CA ASN A 105 9.91 12.04 8.92
C ASN A 105 11.05 13.05 8.74
N GLY A 106 10.94 14.27 9.27
CA GLY A 106 11.92 15.34 9.11
C GLY A 106 11.81 16.14 7.81
N ARG A 107 10.95 15.72 6.86
CA ARG A 107 10.64 16.45 5.63
C ARG A 107 9.16 16.79 5.50
N LEU A 108 8.31 15.93 6.03
CA LEU A 108 6.87 16.05 6.07
C LEU A 108 6.38 15.68 7.46
N ARG A 109 5.53 16.54 8.01
CA ARG A 109 4.73 16.26 9.21
C ARG A 109 3.26 16.23 8.82
N PHE A 110 2.56 15.20 9.25
CA PHE A 110 1.10 15.13 9.08
C PHE A 110 0.45 14.47 10.29
N THR A 111 -0.86 14.68 10.41
CA THR A 111 -1.67 14.21 11.52
C THR A 111 -2.80 13.34 11.01
N VAL A 112 -3.10 12.25 11.71
CA VAL A 112 -4.23 11.35 11.46
C VAL A 112 -5.14 11.35 12.67
N ILE A 113 -6.45 11.43 12.41
CA ILE A 113 -7.52 11.17 13.38
C ILE A 113 -8.18 9.85 12.93
N PRO A 114 -7.97 8.74 13.66
CA PRO A 114 -8.40 7.40 13.25
C PRO A 114 -9.88 7.10 13.50
#